data_AF-W9GTN5-F1
#
_entry.id   AF-W9GTN5-F1
#
_cell.length_a   1.000
_cell.length_b   1.000
_cell.length_c   1.000
_cell.angle_alpha   90.00
_cell.angle_beta   90.00
_cell.angle_gamma   90.00
#
_symmetry.space_group_name_H-M   'P 1'
#
loop_
_entity.id
_entity.type
_entity.pdbx_description
1 polymer ?
#
loop_
_entity_poly.entity_id
_entity_poly.type
_entity_poly.pdbx_seq_one_letter_code
_entity_poly.pdbx_strand_id
1 'polypeptide(L)'
;MTAEDDGYEYRAKRQRRTTVTIAVLLLALAGAFYYASTYYRQSTPKPTAACTTVKPVEPLQAADVSVNVYNATRRAGIAGATSKLLAKRGFKIKKVANDPLKKTVRKAAEIRYGEAGKPSAELLATHVPGADLVKDKRKDDSVDLVIGNAWKQLGPVPPRPTATQTLPLCPDATSTP
;
A
#
# COMPACT_ATOMS: atom_id res chain seq x y z
N MET A 1 63.54 53.13 46.73
CA MET A 1 62.07 53.14 46.53
C MET A 1 61.83 54.18 45.44
N THR A 2 61.98 53.86 44.15
CA THR A 2 61.03 53.13 43.31
C THR A 2 61.74 52.71 42.00
N ALA A 3 61.82 51.42 41.70
CA ALA A 3 62.24 50.93 40.36
C ALA A 3 61.48 49.67 39.91
N GLU A 4 60.50 49.22 40.70
CA GLU A 4 59.70 48.01 40.42
C GLU A 4 58.32 48.31 39.84
N ASP A 5 57.89 49.58 39.81
CA ASP A 5 56.54 49.95 39.35
C ASP A 5 56.47 50.18 37.82
N ASP A 6 57.57 50.54 37.16
CA ASP A 6 57.58 50.90 35.73
C ASP A 6 57.49 49.69 34.76
N GLY A 7 57.76 48.48 35.25
CA GLY A 7 57.82 47.26 34.42
C GLY A 7 56.46 46.61 34.12
N TYR A 8 55.42 46.97 34.89
CA TYR A 8 54.10 46.34 34.77
C TYR A 8 53.25 46.98 33.67
N GLU A 9 53.29 48.31 33.56
CA GLU A 9 52.53 49.10 32.56
C GLU A 9 52.98 48.83 31.10
N TYR A 10 54.28 48.54 30.87
CA TYR A 10 54.78 48.26 29.52
C TYR A 10 54.32 46.89 28.99
N ARG A 11 54.17 45.89 29.86
CA ARG A 11 53.73 44.53 29.47
C ARG A 11 52.24 44.48 29.12
N ALA A 12 51.42 45.30 29.79
CA ALA A 12 49.98 45.35 29.55
C ALA A 12 49.60 45.82 28.13
N LYS A 13 50.30 46.81 27.56
CA LYS A 13 49.99 47.32 26.20
C LYS A 13 50.41 46.37 25.07
N ARG A 14 51.54 45.67 25.23
CA ARG A 14 52.04 44.72 24.21
C ARG A 14 51.21 43.44 24.20
N GLN A 15 50.82 42.94 25.38
CA GLN A 15 49.91 41.81 25.50
C GLN A 15 48.52 42.13 24.93
N ARG A 16 47.98 43.34 25.13
CA ARG A 16 46.70 43.75 24.51
C ARG A 16 46.76 43.70 22.99
N ARG A 17 47.86 44.15 22.36
CA ARG A 17 48.03 44.09 20.89
C ARG A 17 48.15 42.65 20.38
N THR A 18 48.86 41.79 21.12
CA THR A 18 48.99 40.37 20.79
C THR A 18 47.66 39.62 20.97
N THR A 19 46.91 39.87 22.04
CA THR A 19 45.58 39.28 22.25
C THR A 19 44.57 39.75 21.20
N VAL A 20 44.60 41.03 20.81
CA VAL A 20 43.72 41.55 19.75
C VAL A 20 44.07 40.94 18.39
N THR A 21 45.35 40.82 18.04
CA THR A 21 45.76 40.18 16.77
C THR A 21 45.42 38.69 16.75
N ILE A 22 45.66 37.96 17.84
CA ILE A 22 45.25 36.55 17.96
C ILE A 22 43.71 36.42 17.87
N ALA A 23 42.95 37.29 18.53
CA ALA A 23 41.48 37.26 18.48
C ALA A 23 40.95 37.53 17.06
N VAL A 24 41.54 38.49 16.33
CA VAL A 24 41.18 38.77 14.93
C VAL A 24 41.55 37.60 14.02
N LEU A 25 42.71 36.97 14.22
CA LEU A 25 43.11 35.78 13.46
C LEU A 25 42.17 34.60 13.72
N LEU A 26 41.79 34.36 14.98
CA LEU A 26 40.82 33.32 15.34
C LEU A 26 39.43 33.58 14.73
N LEU A 27 38.97 34.84 14.73
CA LEU A 27 37.72 35.22 14.09
C LEU A 27 37.76 35.03 12.57
N ALA A 28 38.88 35.38 11.92
CA ALA A 28 39.06 35.16 10.49
C ALA A 28 39.07 33.66 10.14
N LEU A 29 39.76 32.83 10.94
CA LEU A 29 39.77 31.37 10.78
C LEU A 29 38.39 30.76 11.00
N ALA A 30 37.65 31.21 12.03
CA ALA A 30 36.29 30.76 12.30
C ALA A 30 35.34 31.13 11.14
N GLY A 31 35.47 32.34 10.59
CA GLY A 31 34.71 32.80 9.42
C GLY A 31 35.00 31.96 8.16
N ALA A 32 36.28 31.69 7.88
CA ALA A 32 36.68 30.85 6.76
C ALA A 32 36.20 29.39 6.92
N PHE A 33 36.29 28.83 8.13
CA PHE A 33 35.77 27.50 8.44
C PHE A 33 34.25 27.44 8.27
N TYR A 34 33.53 28.44 8.76
CA TYR A 34 32.09 28.54 8.58
C TYR A 34 31.72 28.61 7.09
N TYR A 35 32.38 29.47 6.32
CA TYR A 35 32.15 29.61 4.87
C TYR A 35 32.47 28.32 4.10
N ALA A 36 33.57 27.65 4.41
CA ALA A 36 33.89 26.35 3.82
C ALA A 36 32.83 25.29 4.17
N SER A 37 32.37 25.25 5.42
CA SER A 37 31.37 24.27 5.87
C SER A 37 30.02 24.41 5.16
N THR A 38 29.58 25.64 4.85
CA THR A 38 28.34 25.87 4.11
C THR A 38 28.48 25.52 2.64
N TYR A 39 29.67 25.72 2.05
CA TYR A 39 30.00 25.29 0.69
C TYR A 39 29.95 23.76 0.55
N TYR A 40 30.59 23.02 1.45
CA TYR A 40 30.60 21.54 1.40
C TYR A 40 29.24 20.89 1.69
N ARG A 41 28.38 21.53 2.50
CA ARG A 41 27.01 21.03 2.74
C ARG A 41 26.13 21.05 1.49
N GLN A 42 26.31 22.04 0.61
CA GLN A 42 25.58 22.12 -0.65
C GLN A 42 26.03 21.05 -1.67
N SER A 43 27.23 20.51 -1.51
CA SER A 43 27.80 19.47 -2.39
C SER A 43 27.32 18.05 -2.04
N THR A 44 26.56 17.87 -0.97
CA THR A 44 25.99 16.56 -0.64
C THR A 44 24.83 16.26 -1.59
N PRO A 45 24.93 15.22 -2.45
CA PRO A 45 23.84 14.87 -3.34
C PRO A 45 22.61 14.50 -2.49
N LYS A 46 21.50 15.22 -2.72
CA LYS A 46 20.20 14.93 -2.12
C LYS A 46 19.81 13.49 -2.47
N PRO A 47 19.47 12.61 -1.50
CA PRO A 47 19.04 11.26 -1.80
C PRO A 47 17.85 11.33 -2.76
N THR A 48 18.08 10.89 -4.00
CA THR A 48 17.01 10.73 -4.98
C THR A 48 16.10 9.63 -4.45
N ALA A 49 14.79 9.86 -4.53
CA ALA A 49 13.77 9.00 -3.95
C ALA A 49 14.13 7.52 -4.12
N ALA A 50 14.26 6.80 -3.01
CA ALA A 50 14.47 5.37 -3.00
C ALA A 50 13.39 4.72 -3.86
N CYS A 51 13.77 4.16 -5.01
CA CYS A 51 12.84 3.41 -5.82
C CYS A 51 12.41 2.20 -4.99
N THR A 52 11.17 2.25 -4.51
CA THR A 52 10.61 1.16 -3.72
C THR A 52 10.14 0.12 -4.72
N THR A 53 10.86 -1.00 -4.82
CA THR A 53 10.40 -2.17 -5.56
C THR A 53 9.15 -2.70 -4.87
N VAL A 54 7.96 -2.26 -5.32
CA VAL A 54 6.71 -2.86 -4.86
C VAL A 54 6.61 -4.23 -5.51
N LYS A 55 6.71 -5.28 -4.69
CA LYS A 55 6.46 -6.65 -5.13
C LYS A 55 5.11 -6.69 -5.87
N PRO A 56 5.05 -7.22 -7.10
CA PRO A 56 3.79 -7.36 -7.80
C PRO A 56 2.78 -8.09 -6.91
N VAL A 57 1.63 -7.47 -6.65
CA VAL A 57 0.52 -8.14 -5.97
C VAL A 57 -0.03 -9.15 -6.97
N GLU A 58 0.14 -10.43 -6.68
CA GLU A 58 -0.45 -11.48 -7.49
C GLU A 58 -1.97 -11.34 -7.45
N PRO A 59 -2.65 -11.30 -8.61
CA PRO A 59 -4.09 -11.12 -8.62
C PRO A 59 -4.78 -12.36 -8.03
N LEU A 60 -5.78 -12.12 -7.19
CA LEU A 60 -6.63 -13.19 -6.64
C LEU A 60 -7.24 -14.00 -7.78
N GLN A 61 -7.08 -15.32 -7.75
CA GLN A 61 -7.62 -16.19 -8.78
C GLN A 61 -8.99 -16.73 -8.37
N ALA A 62 -9.83 -17.08 -9.35
CA ALA A 62 -11.11 -17.74 -9.07
C ALA A 62 -10.92 -19.03 -8.25
N ALA A 63 -9.80 -19.73 -8.46
CA ALA A 63 -9.42 -20.92 -7.71
C ALA A 63 -9.21 -20.67 -6.21
N ASP A 64 -8.96 -19.44 -5.79
CA ASP A 64 -8.77 -19.10 -4.37
C ASP A 64 -10.10 -18.74 -3.69
N VAL A 65 -11.15 -18.47 -4.46
CA VAL A 65 -12.43 -18.00 -3.95
C VAL A 65 -13.36 -19.17 -3.60
N SER A 66 -13.65 -19.29 -2.31
CA SER A 66 -14.63 -20.24 -1.76
C SER A 66 -16.04 -19.66 -1.79
N VAL A 67 -16.94 -20.26 -2.58
CA VAL A 67 -18.31 -19.77 -2.81
C VAL A 67 -19.35 -20.76 -2.27
N ASN A 68 -20.30 -20.25 -1.49
CA ASN A 68 -21.58 -20.92 -1.23
C ASN A 68 -22.65 -20.35 -2.16
N VAL A 69 -23.46 -21.19 -2.79
CA VAL A 69 -24.52 -20.76 -3.71
C VAL A 69 -25.87 -21.04 -3.07
N TYR A 70 -26.63 -19.98 -2.82
CA TYR A 70 -27.94 -20.05 -2.20
C TYR A 70 -29.05 -19.61 -3.15
N ASN A 71 -30.18 -20.32 -3.11
CA ASN A 71 -31.40 -19.91 -3.81
C ASN A 71 -32.33 -19.14 -2.87
N ALA A 72 -32.57 -17.86 -3.15
CA ALA A 72 -33.58 -17.05 -2.46
C ALA A 72 -34.87 -16.87 -3.29
N THR A 73 -35.07 -17.70 -4.32
CA THR A 73 -36.24 -17.67 -5.21
C THR A 73 -37.10 -18.92 -5.08
N ARG A 74 -38.29 -18.90 -5.70
CA ARG A 74 -39.17 -20.09 -5.82
C ARG A 74 -38.77 -21.03 -6.96
N ARG A 75 -37.82 -20.64 -7.81
CA ARG A 75 -37.42 -21.41 -9.00
C ARG A 75 -36.48 -22.54 -8.55
N ALA A 76 -36.85 -23.79 -8.81
CA ALA A 76 -36.05 -24.94 -8.42
C ALA A 76 -34.79 -25.08 -9.28
N GLY A 77 -33.72 -25.65 -8.70
CA GLY A 77 -32.52 -26.07 -9.43
C GLY A 77 -31.52 -24.97 -9.83
N ILE A 78 -31.86 -23.68 -9.69
CA ILE A 78 -31.00 -22.58 -10.16
C ILE A 78 -29.68 -22.53 -9.41
N ALA A 79 -29.67 -22.68 -8.08
CA ALA A 79 -28.44 -22.68 -7.31
C ALA A 79 -27.48 -23.81 -7.76
N GLY A 80 -28.01 -25.00 -8.08
CA GLY A 80 -27.23 -26.11 -8.61
C GLY A 80 -26.73 -25.89 -10.03
N ALA A 81 -27.51 -25.24 -10.90
CA ALA A 81 -27.06 -24.87 -12.23
C ALA A 81 -25.95 -23.80 -12.18
N THR A 82 -26.15 -22.74 -11.39
CA THR A 82 -25.18 -21.65 -11.22
C THR A 82 -23.89 -22.14 -10.59
N SER A 83 -23.96 -23.03 -9.59
CA SER A 83 -22.75 -23.57 -8.95
C SER A 83 -21.88 -24.36 -9.93
N LYS A 84 -22.48 -25.17 -10.82
CA LYS A 84 -21.76 -25.88 -11.88
C LYS A 84 -21.07 -24.92 -12.84
N LEU A 85 -21.72 -23.81 -13.19
CA LEU A 85 -21.12 -22.79 -14.06
C LEU A 85 -19.96 -22.06 -13.38
N LEU A 86 -20.09 -21.75 -12.09
CA LEU A 86 -19.01 -21.15 -11.31
C LEU A 86 -17.83 -22.11 -11.14
N ALA A 87 -18.09 -23.40 -10.88
CA ALA A 87 -17.05 -24.43 -10.83
C ALA A 87 -16.29 -24.53 -12.18
N LYS A 88 -16.99 -24.47 -13.31
CA LYS A 88 -16.36 -24.42 -14.64
C LYS A 88 -15.49 -23.17 -14.86
N ARG A 89 -15.79 -22.07 -14.16
CA ARG A 89 -14.97 -20.83 -14.16
C ARG A 89 -13.81 -20.88 -13.15
N GLY A 90 -13.65 -21.99 -12.43
CA GLY A 90 -12.55 -22.23 -11.50
C GLY A 90 -12.88 -21.90 -10.04
N PHE A 91 -14.10 -21.48 -9.71
CA PHE A 91 -14.46 -21.18 -8.31
C PHE A 91 -14.56 -22.44 -7.46
N LYS A 92 -14.11 -22.36 -6.19
CA LYS A 92 -14.27 -23.44 -5.21
C LYS A 92 -15.68 -23.42 -4.63
N ILE A 93 -16.55 -24.31 -5.10
CA ILE A 93 -17.91 -24.43 -4.56
C ILE A 93 -17.87 -25.21 -3.25
N LYS A 94 -18.34 -24.59 -2.17
CA LYS A 94 -18.40 -25.18 -0.82
C LYS A 94 -19.78 -25.75 -0.52
N LYS A 95 -20.83 -24.99 -0.80
CA LYS A 95 -22.21 -25.36 -0.45
C LYS A 95 -23.18 -24.91 -1.53
N VAL A 96 -24.24 -25.71 -1.73
CA VAL A 96 -25.38 -25.37 -2.60
C VAL A 96 -26.66 -25.68 -1.84
N ALA A 97 -27.49 -24.67 -1.57
CA ALA A 97 -28.73 -24.85 -0.82
C ALA A 97 -29.76 -23.74 -1.10
N ASN A 98 -30.90 -23.77 -0.41
CA ASN A 98 -31.79 -22.62 -0.32
C ASN A 98 -31.26 -21.61 0.72
N ASP A 99 -31.57 -20.33 0.56
CA ASP A 99 -31.11 -19.28 1.47
C ASP A 99 -31.66 -19.52 2.89
N PRO A 100 -30.80 -19.77 3.90
CA PRO A 100 -31.24 -20.01 5.27
C PRO A 100 -31.98 -18.81 5.87
N LEU A 101 -31.69 -17.59 5.40
CA LEU A 101 -32.35 -16.37 5.89
C LEU A 101 -33.77 -16.21 5.36
N LYS A 102 -34.18 -17.01 4.37
CA LYS A 102 -35.50 -16.92 3.70
C LYS A 102 -35.85 -15.48 3.26
N LYS A 103 -34.83 -14.65 3.00
CA LYS A 103 -34.99 -13.26 2.61
C LYS A 103 -35.38 -13.20 1.14
N THR A 104 -36.29 -12.28 0.79
CA THR A 104 -36.59 -12.02 -0.62
C THR A 104 -35.53 -11.10 -1.21
N VAL A 105 -34.72 -11.63 -2.12
CA VAL A 105 -33.76 -10.83 -2.91
C VAL A 105 -34.45 -10.42 -4.22
N ARG A 106 -34.81 -9.14 -4.33
CA ARG A 106 -35.52 -8.61 -5.52
C ARG A 106 -34.60 -8.43 -6.73
N LYS A 107 -33.33 -8.10 -6.50
CA LYS A 107 -32.31 -7.92 -7.56
C LYS A 107 -31.86 -9.26 -8.15
N ALA A 108 -30.88 -9.21 -9.05
CA ALA A 108 -30.35 -10.41 -9.69
C ALA A 108 -29.70 -11.33 -8.66
N ALA A 109 -28.82 -10.80 -7.81
CA ALA A 109 -28.21 -11.53 -6.72
C ALA A 109 -27.76 -10.60 -5.59
N GLU A 110 -27.47 -11.19 -4.43
CA GLU A 110 -26.83 -10.56 -3.29
C GLU A 110 -25.57 -11.39 -2.96
N ILE A 111 -24.40 -10.76 -2.94
CA ILE A 111 -23.14 -11.40 -2.56
C ILE A 111 -22.85 -11.02 -1.12
N ARG A 112 -22.96 -11.97 -0.19
CA ARG A 112 -22.69 -11.74 1.23
C ARG A 112 -21.28 -12.15 1.59
N TYR A 113 -20.55 -11.29 2.29
CA TYR A 113 -19.13 -11.50 2.59
C TYR A 113 -18.72 -10.87 3.93
N GLY A 114 -17.71 -11.46 4.57
CA GLY A 114 -17.03 -10.86 5.73
C GLY A 114 -15.83 -10.01 5.32
N GLU A 115 -15.16 -9.39 6.29
CA GLU A 115 -13.99 -8.53 6.03
C GLU A 115 -12.89 -9.27 5.25
N ALA A 116 -12.58 -10.50 5.64
CA ALA A 116 -11.57 -11.33 4.98
C ALA A 116 -11.97 -11.75 3.55
N GLY A 117 -13.28 -11.89 3.29
CA GLY A 117 -13.83 -12.30 2.00
C GLY A 117 -14.09 -11.14 1.03
N LYS A 118 -13.77 -9.90 1.39
CA LYS A 118 -14.04 -8.73 0.53
C LYS A 118 -13.41 -8.84 -0.87
N PRO A 119 -12.11 -9.19 -1.03
CA PRO A 119 -11.51 -9.35 -2.36
C PRO A 119 -12.17 -10.47 -3.17
N SER A 120 -12.52 -11.58 -2.50
CA SER A 120 -13.26 -12.69 -3.09
C SER A 120 -14.64 -12.28 -3.61
N ALA A 121 -15.33 -11.42 -2.87
CA ALA A 121 -16.65 -10.91 -3.21
C ALA A 121 -16.60 -9.96 -4.41
N GLU A 122 -15.59 -9.08 -4.44
CA GLU A 122 -15.34 -8.17 -5.56
C GLU A 122 -15.03 -8.95 -6.84
N LEU A 123 -14.16 -9.97 -6.75
CA LEU A 123 -13.89 -10.85 -7.90
C LEU A 123 -15.17 -11.55 -8.37
N LEU A 124 -15.94 -12.14 -7.46
CA LEU A 124 -17.20 -12.80 -7.82
C LEU A 124 -18.21 -11.84 -8.45
N ALA A 125 -18.30 -10.60 -7.98
CA ALA A 125 -19.19 -9.57 -8.52
C ALA A 125 -18.91 -9.28 -10.01
N THR A 126 -17.65 -9.39 -10.46
CA THR A 126 -17.32 -9.24 -11.90
C THR A 126 -17.98 -10.29 -12.79
N HIS A 127 -18.28 -11.47 -12.24
CA HIS A 127 -18.98 -12.54 -12.97
C HIS A 127 -20.52 -12.45 -12.85
N VAL A 128 -21.03 -11.58 -11.98
CA VAL A 128 -22.44 -11.52 -11.61
C VAL A 128 -22.98 -10.09 -11.78
N PRO A 129 -23.40 -9.73 -13.00
CA PRO A 129 -23.90 -8.38 -13.26
C PRO A 129 -25.19 -8.11 -12.47
N GLY A 130 -25.25 -6.95 -11.83
CA GLY A 130 -26.40 -6.55 -11.01
C GLY A 130 -26.48 -7.25 -9.65
N ALA A 131 -25.39 -7.85 -9.17
CA ALA A 131 -25.26 -8.29 -7.79
C ALA A 131 -25.05 -7.11 -6.84
N ASP A 132 -25.72 -7.15 -5.69
CA ASP A 132 -25.42 -6.25 -4.57
C ASP A 132 -24.40 -6.88 -3.64
N LEU A 133 -23.36 -6.12 -3.28
CA LEU A 133 -22.36 -6.51 -2.29
C LEU A 133 -22.89 -6.17 -0.89
N VAL A 134 -23.06 -7.18 -0.04
CA VAL A 134 -23.56 -7.03 1.33
C VAL A 134 -22.52 -7.55 2.31
N LYS A 135 -21.99 -6.64 3.12
CA LYS A 135 -21.06 -7.00 4.19
C LYS A 135 -21.84 -7.63 5.35
N ASP A 136 -21.41 -8.80 5.79
CA ASP A 136 -21.90 -9.45 7.00
C ASP A 136 -20.82 -9.51 8.10
N LYS A 137 -21.15 -10.19 9.20
CA LYS A 137 -20.29 -10.26 10.40
C LYS A 137 -19.43 -11.54 10.44
N ARG A 138 -19.34 -12.32 9.35
CA ARG A 138 -18.50 -13.53 9.32
C ARG A 138 -17.02 -13.16 9.38
N LYS A 139 -16.21 -14.07 9.91
CA LYS A 139 -14.75 -13.89 10.05
C LYS A 139 -13.95 -14.67 9.00
N ASP A 140 -14.56 -15.63 8.33
CA ASP A 140 -13.92 -16.39 7.26
C ASP A 140 -13.90 -15.61 5.93
N ASP A 141 -13.15 -16.14 4.98
CA ASP A 141 -12.97 -15.61 3.62
C ASP A 141 -14.02 -16.11 2.63
N SER A 142 -15.01 -16.88 3.10
CA SER A 142 -16.02 -17.46 2.24
C SER A 142 -17.05 -16.42 1.83
N VAL A 143 -17.56 -16.57 0.60
CA VAL A 143 -18.57 -15.67 0.05
C VAL A 143 -19.84 -16.43 -0.30
N ASP A 144 -20.99 -15.82 -0.04
CA ASP A 144 -22.29 -16.40 -0.36
C ASP A 144 -22.88 -15.68 -1.57
N LEU A 145 -23.07 -16.41 -2.67
CA LEU A 145 -23.88 -15.96 -3.79
C LEU A 145 -25.34 -16.32 -3.55
N VAL A 146 -26.15 -15.32 -3.22
CA VAL A 146 -27.58 -15.49 -3.00
C VAL A 146 -28.34 -15.05 -4.25
N ILE A 147 -28.94 -16.02 -4.93
CA ILE A 147 -29.65 -15.82 -6.19
C ILE A 147 -31.03 -15.22 -5.92
N GLY A 148 -31.30 -14.07 -6.53
CA GLY A 148 -32.55 -13.33 -6.39
C GLY A 148 -33.51 -13.49 -7.58
N ASN A 149 -34.69 -12.88 -7.46
CA ASN A 149 -35.79 -13.08 -8.39
C ASN A 149 -35.50 -12.54 -9.79
N ALA A 150 -34.70 -11.48 -9.91
CA ALA A 150 -34.30 -10.94 -11.21
C ALA A 150 -33.13 -11.71 -11.87
N TRP A 151 -32.71 -12.85 -11.30
CA TRP A 151 -31.62 -13.66 -11.84
C TRP A 151 -31.94 -14.20 -13.23
N LYS A 152 -31.04 -13.94 -14.16
CA LYS A 152 -31.08 -14.51 -15.52
C LYS A 152 -29.99 -15.56 -15.69
N GLN A 153 -28.73 -15.11 -15.59
CA GLN A 153 -27.54 -15.92 -15.81
C GLN A 153 -26.31 -15.20 -15.26
N LEU A 154 -25.18 -15.91 -15.22
CA LEU A 154 -23.87 -15.27 -15.02
C LEU A 154 -23.55 -14.35 -16.19
N GLY A 155 -22.80 -13.28 -15.91
CA GLY A 155 -22.25 -12.42 -16.94
C GLY A 155 -21.21 -13.14 -17.80
N PRO A 156 -20.68 -12.46 -18.84
CA PRO A 156 -19.54 -12.95 -19.60
C PRO A 156 -18.40 -13.39 -18.69
N VAL A 157 -17.55 -14.31 -19.18
CA VAL A 157 -16.34 -14.66 -18.43
C VAL A 157 -15.40 -13.45 -18.53
N PRO A 158 -15.09 -12.76 -17.43
CA PRO A 158 -14.13 -11.68 -17.44
C PRO A 158 -12.74 -12.22 -17.80
N PRO A 159 -11.89 -11.40 -18.43
CA PRO A 159 -10.49 -11.78 -18.66
C PRO A 159 -9.83 -12.12 -17.33
N ARG A 160 -8.94 -13.12 -17.35
CA ARG A 160 -8.17 -13.49 -16.15
C ARG A 160 -7.38 -12.26 -15.71
N PRO A 161 -7.44 -11.86 -14.43
CA PRO A 161 -6.65 -10.74 -13.97
C PRO A 161 -5.17 -11.10 -14.15
N THR A 162 -4.47 -10.29 -14.95
CA THR A 162 -3.01 -10.39 -15.14
C THR A 162 -2.35 -9.52 -14.07
N ALA A 163 -1.19 -9.94 -13.56
CA ALA A 163 -0.41 -9.11 -12.66
C ALA A 163 -0.03 -7.80 -13.38
N THR A 164 -0.67 -6.69 -13.01
CA THR A 164 -0.30 -5.37 -13.48
C THR A 164 0.91 -4.90 -12.67
N GLN A 165 2.08 -4.83 -13.31
CA GLN A 165 3.18 -4.04 -12.76
C GLN A 165 2.80 -2.57 -12.87
N THR A 166 2.33 -1.98 -11.77
CA THR A 166 1.86 -0.59 -11.73
C THR A 166 3.02 0.41 -11.60
N LEU A 167 4.25 -0.04 -11.34
CA LEU A 167 5.40 0.84 -11.14
C LEU A 167 6.53 0.56 -12.14
N PRO A 168 7.25 1.61 -12.58
CA PRO A 168 8.45 1.43 -13.37
C PRO A 168 9.46 0.60 -12.58
N LEU A 169 9.99 -0.44 -13.24
CA LEU A 169 11.14 -1.19 -12.74
C LEU A 169 12.29 -0.20 -12.52
N CYS A 170 13.00 -0.34 -11.40
CA CYS A 170 14.25 0.38 -11.22
C CYS A 170 15.18 -0.03 -12.37
N PRO A 171 15.95 0.89 -12.99
CA PRO A 171 17.03 0.46 -13.85
C PRO A 171 17.97 -0.42 -13.02
N ASP A 172 18.15 -1.67 -13.44
CA ASP A 172 19.08 -2.60 -12.81
C ASP A 172 20.43 -1.89 -12.68
N ALA A 173 20.87 -1.67 -11.45
CA ALA A 173 22.22 -1.19 -11.17
C ALA A 173 23.18 -2.34 -11.50
N THR A 174 23.42 -2.54 -12.80
CA THR A 174 24.49 -3.39 -13.31
C THR A 174 25.80 -2.70 -12.92
N SER A 175 26.28 -3.01 -11.71
CA SER A 175 27.65 -2.74 -11.33
C SER A 175 28.55 -3.44 -12.36
N THR A 176 29.27 -2.62 -13.13
CA THR A 176 30.32 -3.10 -14.04
C THR A 176 31.59 -3.22 -13.19
N PRO A 177 32.37 -4.32 -13.32
CA PRO A 177 33.59 -4.55 -12.54
C PRO A 177 34.69 -3.51 -12.80
#